data_AF-A0A8B8MDX3-F1
#
_entry.id   AF-A0A8B8MDX3-F1
#
_cell.length_a   1.000
_cell.length_b   1.000
_cell.length_c   1.000
_cell.angle_alpha   90.00
_cell.angle_beta   90.00
_cell.angle_gamma   90.00
#
_symmetry.space_group_name_H-M   'P 1'
#
loop_
_entity.id
_entity.type
_entity.pdbx_description
1 polymer ?
#
loop_
_entity_poly.entity_id
_entity_poly.type
_entity_poly.pdbx_seq_one_letter_code
_entity_poly.pdbx_strand_id
1 'polypeptide(L)'
;MSMKGRRFLSLPVLAVLSLMLFLYYTSIFVFLHDWLHLQSSPGALNAYLFSLFAFLSLFSFFTCVLTDPGHVPSSYAPDLEFSKDSAQGKKCDKCFAYKPPRTHHCRVCRRCILKMDHHCLWINNCVGYWNYKAFFVFVLYATIASTYSTVIFISCVLQKDWELIKGNSLRIFYVLYGMMVMALTVTLLTLFGWHVYLVLHNMTTIEYYEGNRAKWLAMKSGQSYRHPFNIGAYKNITLILGTNMLKWLCPTAVSHLKDGVSFPTLRDNS
;
A
#
# COMPACT_ATOMS: atom_id res chain seq x y z
N MET A 1 26.58 9.90 -2.05
CA MET A 1 25.24 9.52 -2.55
C MET A 1 24.21 9.84 -1.47
N SER A 2 23.23 10.72 -1.73
CA SER A 2 22.18 11.10 -0.77
C SER A 2 21.45 9.85 -0.23
N MET A 3 20.95 9.89 1.00
CA MET A 3 20.11 8.83 1.60
C MET A 3 18.95 8.40 0.69
N LYS A 4 18.43 9.34 -0.14
CA LYS A 4 17.42 9.04 -1.16
C LYS A 4 17.95 8.12 -2.28
N GLY A 5 19.20 8.31 -2.73
CA GLY A 5 19.83 7.48 -3.75
C GLY A 5 20.12 6.05 -3.29
N ARG A 6 20.49 5.85 -2.01
CA ARG A 6 20.69 4.52 -1.42
C ARG A 6 19.39 3.71 -1.28
N ARG A 7 18.23 4.37 -1.13
CA ARG A 7 16.93 3.68 -1.09
C ARG A 7 16.49 3.19 -2.47
N PHE A 8 16.71 4.00 -3.49
CA PHE A 8 16.30 3.73 -4.88
C PHE A 8 17.06 2.56 -5.51
N LEU A 9 18.39 2.52 -5.34
CA LEU A 9 19.25 1.46 -5.92
C LEU A 9 19.29 0.19 -5.06
N SER A 10 18.24 -0.09 -4.30
CA SER A 10 18.17 -1.31 -3.49
C SER A 10 17.68 -2.49 -4.32
N LEU A 11 18.21 -3.67 -4.04
CA LEU A 11 17.82 -4.91 -4.72
C LEU A 11 16.29 -5.14 -4.72
N PRO A 12 15.54 -4.90 -3.62
CA PRO A 12 14.09 -5.07 -3.62
C PRO A 12 13.37 -4.12 -4.59
N VAL A 13 13.76 -2.84 -4.60
CA VAL A 13 13.14 -1.83 -5.49
C VAL A 13 13.43 -2.17 -6.95
N LEU A 14 14.67 -2.55 -7.27
CA LEU A 14 15.03 -2.99 -8.62
C LEU A 14 14.25 -4.25 -9.03
N ALA A 15 14.08 -5.22 -8.13
CA ALA A 15 13.29 -6.42 -8.41
C ALA A 15 11.82 -6.10 -8.73
N VAL A 16 11.20 -5.17 -7.99
CA VAL A 16 9.83 -4.72 -8.27
C VAL A 16 9.76 -4.01 -9.62
N LEU A 17 10.69 -3.12 -9.93
CA LEU A 17 10.73 -2.43 -11.23
C LEU A 17 10.92 -3.42 -12.40
N SER A 18 11.81 -4.40 -12.25
CA SER A 18 11.99 -5.47 -13.22
C SER A 18 10.73 -6.32 -13.41
N LEU A 19 10.04 -6.66 -12.32
CA LEU A 19 8.77 -7.38 -12.39
C LEU A 19 7.68 -6.57 -13.10
N MET A 20 7.55 -5.28 -12.79
CA MET A 20 6.59 -4.38 -13.44
C MET A 20 6.88 -4.26 -14.94
N LEU A 21 8.16 -4.11 -15.33
CA LEU A 21 8.56 -4.05 -16.73
C LEU A 21 8.30 -5.38 -17.45
N PHE A 22 8.63 -6.51 -16.82
CA PHE A 22 8.39 -7.84 -17.36
C PHE A 22 6.91 -8.06 -17.64
N LEU A 23 6.05 -7.84 -16.64
CA LEU A 23 4.59 -7.95 -16.78
C LEU A 23 4.04 -7.00 -17.84
N TYR A 24 4.55 -5.76 -17.89
CA TYR A 24 4.13 -4.80 -18.89
C TYR A 24 4.43 -5.30 -20.31
N TYR A 25 5.68 -5.73 -20.52
CA TYR A 25 6.15 -6.20 -21.82
C TYR A 25 5.38 -7.43 -22.28
N THR A 26 5.27 -8.46 -21.42
CA THR A 26 4.58 -9.70 -21.78
C THR A 26 3.10 -9.48 -22.03
N SER A 27 2.42 -8.66 -21.24
CA SER A 27 0.99 -8.43 -21.41
C SER A 27 0.67 -7.68 -22.69
N ILE A 28 1.46 -6.68 -23.09
CA ILE A 28 1.21 -5.94 -24.33
C ILE A 28 1.74 -6.68 -25.55
N PHE A 29 3.04 -7.00 -25.57
CA PHE A 29 3.73 -7.40 -26.79
C PHE A 29 3.67 -8.90 -27.06
N VAL A 30 3.28 -9.71 -26.07
CA VAL A 30 3.05 -11.15 -26.25
C VAL A 30 1.56 -11.42 -26.23
N PHE A 31 0.90 -11.29 -25.08
CA PHE A 31 -0.47 -11.80 -24.93
C PHE A 31 -1.53 -10.95 -25.62
N LEU A 32 -1.48 -9.62 -25.48
CA LEU A 32 -2.45 -8.74 -26.13
C LEU A 32 -2.25 -8.68 -27.65
N HIS A 33 -1.00 -8.64 -28.11
CA HIS A 33 -0.68 -8.71 -29.53
C HIS A 33 -1.21 -10.02 -30.15
N ASP A 34 -0.94 -11.17 -29.52
CA ASP A 34 -1.43 -12.46 -29.98
C ASP A 34 -2.96 -12.57 -29.96
N TRP A 35 -3.61 -11.92 -28.98
CA TRP A 35 -5.06 -12.01 -28.81
C TRP A 35 -5.83 -11.10 -29.77
N LEU A 36 -5.52 -9.80 -29.80
CA LEU A 36 -6.31 -8.80 -30.52
C LEU A 36 -5.56 -8.12 -31.67
N HIS A 37 -4.26 -8.35 -31.83
CA HIS A 37 -3.35 -7.58 -32.68
C HIS A 37 -3.31 -6.10 -32.30
N LEU A 38 -2.13 -5.56 -32.03
CA LEU A 38 -1.99 -4.17 -31.54
C LEU A 38 -2.48 -3.10 -32.54
N GLN A 39 -2.55 -3.43 -33.83
CA GLN A 39 -3.04 -2.51 -34.87
C GLN A 39 -4.57 -2.46 -34.97
N SER A 40 -5.30 -3.37 -34.32
CA SER A 40 -6.77 -3.32 -34.29
C SER A 40 -7.26 -2.27 -33.29
N SER A 41 -8.44 -1.70 -33.52
CA SER A 41 -9.03 -0.72 -32.59
C SER A 41 -9.21 -1.30 -31.16
N PRO A 42 -9.70 -2.54 -30.97
CA PRO A 42 -9.75 -3.17 -29.65
C PRO A 42 -8.37 -3.39 -29.02
N GLY A 43 -7.39 -3.84 -29.81
CA GLY A 43 -6.01 -4.05 -29.33
C GLY A 43 -5.36 -2.74 -28.88
N ALA A 44 -5.48 -1.68 -29.67
CA ALA A 44 -4.95 -0.36 -29.35
C ALA A 44 -5.60 0.24 -28.09
N LEU A 45 -6.93 0.12 -27.94
CA LEU A 45 -7.65 0.60 -26.75
C LEU A 45 -7.18 -0.14 -25.48
N ASN A 46 -7.09 -1.47 -25.53
CA ASN A 46 -6.62 -2.26 -24.39
C ASN A 46 -5.15 -1.93 -24.04
N ALA A 47 -4.29 -1.74 -25.04
CA ALA A 47 -2.90 -1.35 -24.84
C ALA A 47 -2.79 0.03 -24.17
N TYR A 48 -3.61 1.00 -24.59
CA TYR A 48 -3.69 2.32 -23.97
C TYR A 48 -4.15 2.24 -22.51
N LEU A 49 -5.27 1.56 -22.24
CA LEU A 49 -5.82 1.44 -20.89
C LEU A 49 -4.88 0.72 -19.94
N PHE A 50 -4.28 -0.39 -20.39
CA PHE A 50 -3.29 -1.12 -19.60
C PHE A 50 -2.04 -0.27 -19.33
N SER A 51 -1.55 0.48 -20.33
CA SER A 51 -0.42 1.39 -20.17
C SER A 51 -0.73 2.53 -19.20
N LEU A 52 -1.95 3.07 -19.22
CA LEU A 52 -2.38 4.09 -18.26
C LEU A 52 -2.32 3.55 -16.82
N PHE A 53 -2.89 2.37 -16.53
CA PHE A 53 -2.85 1.80 -15.18
C PHE A 53 -1.44 1.39 -14.75
N ALA A 54 -0.63 0.85 -15.66
CA ALA A 54 0.78 0.55 -15.39
C ALA A 54 1.57 1.81 -15.03
N PHE A 55 1.35 2.91 -15.77
CA PHE A 55 1.97 4.20 -15.48
C PHE A 55 1.52 4.77 -14.13
N LEU A 56 0.22 4.75 -13.83
CA LEU A 56 -0.33 5.21 -12.55
C LEU A 56 0.21 4.39 -11.37
N SER A 57 0.34 3.08 -11.54
CA SER A 57 0.97 2.19 -10.56
C SER A 57 2.44 2.57 -10.35
N LEU A 58 3.21 2.75 -11.42
CA LEU A 58 4.62 3.12 -11.37
C LEU A 58 4.84 4.50 -10.71
N PHE A 59 4.02 5.49 -11.07
CA PHE A 59 4.05 6.82 -10.46
C PHE A 59 3.77 6.76 -8.95
N SER A 60 2.76 5.98 -8.55
CA SER A 60 2.41 5.78 -7.14
C SER A 60 3.51 5.03 -6.39
N PHE A 61 4.13 4.03 -7.01
CA PHE A 61 5.27 3.29 -6.48
C PHE A 61 6.45 4.23 -6.17
N PHE A 62 6.85 5.08 -7.13
CA PHE A 62 7.90 6.06 -6.90
C PHE A 62 7.55 7.05 -5.78
N THR A 63 6.29 7.47 -5.71
CA THR A 63 5.81 8.32 -4.60
C THR A 63 6.02 7.61 -3.25
N CYS A 64 5.76 6.31 -3.14
CA CYS A 64 5.99 5.54 -1.91
C CYS A 64 7.47 5.44 -1.52
N VAL A 65 8.33 5.17 -2.50
CA VAL A 65 9.78 5.00 -2.31
C VAL A 65 10.44 6.33 -1.89
N LEU A 66 10.03 7.43 -2.52
CA LEU A 66 10.69 8.72 -2.40
C LEU A 66 10.17 9.61 -1.26
N THR A 67 8.92 9.39 -0.82
CA THR A 67 8.30 10.18 0.25
C THR A 67 8.81 9.74 1.62
N ASP A 68 9.17 10.70 2.48
CA ASP A 68 9.49 10.39 3.87
C ASP A 68 8.21 9.93 4.58
N PRO A 69 8.17 8.74 5.23
CA PRO A 69 6.98 8.23 5.89
C PRO A 69 6.53 9.03 7.12
N GLY A 70 7.37 9.94 7.61
CA GLY A 70 7.13 10.75 8.79
C GLY A 70 8.16 10.51 9.88
N HIS A 71 8.62 11.61 10.48
CA HIS A 71 9.46 11.61 11.66
C HIS A 71 8.76 12.36 12.80
N VAL A 72 9.11 11.99 14.02
CA VAL A 72 8.69 12.76 15.20
C VAL A 72 9.45 14.09 15.21
N PRO A 73 8.75 15.25 15.30
CA PRO A 73 9.41 16.54 15.47
C PRO A 73 10.24 16.59 16.75
N SER A 74 11.42 17.22 16.71
CA SER A 74 12.29 17.36 17.89
C SER A 74 11.65 18.19 19.01
N SER A 75 10.74 19.11 18.65
CA SER A 75 9.96 19.93 19.58
C SER A 75 8.77 19.20 20.21
N TYR A 76 8.49 17.95 19.84
CA TYR A 76 7.36 17.22 20.41
C TYR A 76 7.58 16.94 21.90
N ALA A 77 6.77 17.57 22.73
CA ALA A 77 6.62 17.30 24.15
C ALA A 77 5.15 16.94 24.43
N PRO A 78 4.87 15.83 25.13
CA PRO A 78 3.50 15.51 25.51
C PRO A 78 3.00 16.49 26.58
N ASP A 79 1.71 16.77 26.56
CA ASP A 79 1.06 17.47 27.67
C ASP A 79 1.01 16.53 28.89
N LEU A 80 1.77 16.89 29.94
CA LEU A 80 1.99 16.02 31.09
C LEU A 80 0.73 15.89 31.96
N GLU A 81 -0.20 16.84 31.93
CA GLU A 81 -1.43 16.79 32.73
C GLU A 81 -2.41 15.71 32.22
N PHE A 82 -2.41 15.42 30.91
CA PHE A 82 -3.23 14.38 30.28
C PHE A 82 -2.54 12.99 30.22
N SER A 83 -1.28 12.90 30.65
CA SER A 83 -0.40 11.75 30.39
C SER A 83 -0.49 10.60 31.40
N LYS A 84 -1.17 10.78 32.55
CA LYS A 84 -1.21 9.77 33.62
C LYS A 84 -1.99 8.50 33.27
N ASP A 85 -3.01 8.60 32.39
CA ASP A 85 -3.88 7.48 31.99
C ASP A 85 -3.89 7.21 30.47
N SER A 86 -3.14 7.98 29.68
CA SER A 86 -3.19 7.93 28.21
C SER A 86 -1.89 7.39 27.59
N ALA A 87 -2.01 6.77 26.42
CA ALA A 87 -0.87 6.29 25.65
C ALA A 87 0.10 7.40 25.18
N GLN A 88 -0.18 8.68 25.50
CA GLN A 88 0.57 9.87 25.10
C GLN A 88 1.91 10.07 25.84
N GLY A 89 2.18 9.29 26.90
CA GLY A 89 3.45 9.38 27.66
C GLY A 89 4.57 8.41 27.24
N LYS A 90 4.37 7.57 26.23
CA LYS A 90 5.34 6.50 25.91
C LYS A 90 6.63 7.07 25.31
N LYS A 91 7.75 6.91 26.01
CA LYS A 91 9.09 7.24 25.49
C LYS A 91 9.58 6.12 24.55
N CYS A 92 10.48 6.46 23.63
CA CYS A 92 11.25 5.49 22.87
C CYS A 92 12.63 5.31 23.50
N ASP A 93 12.94 4.12 24.00
CA ASP A 93 14.25 3.85 24.62
C ASP A 93 15.41 4.02 23.63
N LYS A 94 15.18 3.70 22.35
CA LYS A 94 16.20 3.81 21.29
C LYS A 94 16.42 5.23 20.77
N CYS A 95 15.38 6.06 20.74
CA CYS A 95 15.45 7.43 20.23
C CYS A 95 15.58 8.47 21.34
N PHE A 96 15.41 8.05 22.60
CA PHE A 96 15.36 8.91 23.79
C PHE A 96 14.35 10.07 23.72
N ALA A 97 13.32 9.96 22.88
CA ALA A 97 12.29 10.96 22.66
C ALA A 97 10.89 10.41 22.96
N TYR A 98 9.94 11.30 23.28
CA TYR A 98 8.54 10.95 23.45
C TYR A 98 7.92 10.54 22.12
N LYS A 99 7.00 9.57 22.16
CA LYS A 99 6.25 9.11 20.98
C LYS A 99 4.90 9.82 20.95
N PRO A 100 4.58 10.54 19.87
CA PRO A 100 3.20 10.89 19.57
C PRO A 100 2.32 9.64 19.50
N PRO A 101 0.99 9.77 19.68
CA PRO A 101 0.06 8.67 19.45
C PRO A 101 0.32 7.97 18.11
N ARG A 102 0.10 6.66 18.07
CA ARG A 102 0.23 5.82 16.85
C ARG A 102 1.65 5.73 16.28
N THR A 103 2.66 6.21 17.01
CA THR A 103 4.06 6.22 16.58
C THR A 103 4.81 4.99 17.07
N HIS A 104 5.53 4.32 16.15
CA HIS A 104 6.34 3.15 16.49
C HIS A 104 7.78 3.30 15.99
N HIS A 105 8.72 2.67 16.68
CA HIS A 105 10.13 2.66 16.28
C HIS A 105 10.37 1.56 15.24
N CYS A 106 10.77 1.95 14.04
CA CYS A 106 11.18 1.00 13.02
C CYS A 106 12.67 0.69 13.18
N ARG A 107 13.00 -0.58 13.44
CA ARG A 107 14.40 -1.04 13.59
C ARG A 107 15.22 -0.89 12.31
N VAL A 108 14.58 -1.08 11.15
CA VAL A 108 15.26 -0.96 9.84
C VAL A 108 15.54 0.50 9.51
N CYS A 109 14.55 1.39 9.69
CA CYS A 109 14.74 2.82 9.48
C CYS A 109 15.51 3.52 10.62
N ARG A 110 15.71 2.84 11.76
CA ARG A 110 16.39 3.33 12.98
C ARG A 110 15.83 4.65 13.52
N ARG A 111 14.51 4.83 13.44
CA ARG A 111 13.81 6.01 13.97
C ARG A 111 12.35 5.71 14.27
N CYS A 112 11.72 6.61 15.00
CA CYS A 112 10.26 6.62 15.19
C CYS A 112 9.56 7.15 13.94
N ILE A 113 8.53 6.41 13.50
CA ILE A 113 7.71 6.73 12.33
C ILE A 113 6.31 7.10 12.83
N LEU A 114 5.83 8.28 12.45
CA LEU A 114 4.48 8.75 12.75
C LEU A 114 3.44 7.83 12.09
N LYS A 115 2.38 7.47 12.84
CA LYS A 115 1.32 6.57 12.37
C LYS A 115 1.88 5.37 11.58
N MET A 116 2.86 4.68 12.17
CA MET A 116 3.56 3.60 11.49
C MET A 116 2.60 2.46 11.19
N ASP A 117 2.58 2.02 9.93
CA ASP A 117 1.86 0.81 9.54
C ASP A 117 2.79 -0.39 9.53
N HIS A 118 3.82 -0.35 8.67
CA HIS A 118 4.84 -1.39 8.60
C HIS A 118 6.11 -0.87 7.93
N HIS A 119 7.16 -1.68 7.97
CA HIS A 119 8.31 -1.50 7.09
C HIS A 119 8.12 -2.40 5.86
N CYS A 120 8.01 -1.79 4.69
CA CYS A 120 7.75 -2.52 3.45
C CYS A 120 9.05 -2.73 2.69
N LEU A 121 9.45 -4.00 2.57
CA LEU A 121 10.69 -4.36 1.88
C LEU A 121 10.63 -4.00 0.39
N TRP A 122 9.46 -4.16 -0.25
CA TRP A 122 9.25 -3.94 -1.68
C TRP A 122 9.47 -2.50 -2.13
N ILE A 123 9.17 -1.52 -1.28
CA ILE A 123 9.45 -0.09 -1.53
C ILE A 123 10.73 0.39 -0.84
N ASN A 124 11.41 -0.50 -0.09
CA ASN A 124 12.56 -0.19 0.77
C ASN A 124 12.36 1.07 1.63
N ASN A 125 11.15 1.18 2.22
CA ASN A 125 10.74 2.34 3.01
C ASN A 125 9.68 1.91 4.02
N CYS A 126 9.52 2.70 5.08
CA CYS A 126 8.36 2.54 5.94
C CYS A 126 7.11 3.06 5.24
N VAL A 127 5.97 2.46 5.58
CA VAL A 127 4.64 3.03 5.33
C VAL A 127 4.18 3.67 6.64
N GLY A 128 3.98 4.98 6.61
CA GLY A 128 3.63 5.80 7.76
C GLY A 128 2.71 6.96 7.37
N TYR A 129 2.55 7.93 8.27
CA TYR A 129 1.56 9.00 8.12
C TYR A 129 1.60 9.72 6.76
N TRP A 130 2.78 10.10 6.29
CA TRP A 130 2.94 10.97 5.12
C TRP A 130 2.91 10.25 3.77
N ASN A 131 3.09 8.92 3.75
CA ASN A 131 3.09 8.13 2.51
C ASN A 131 2.05 7.00 2.47
N TYR A 132 1.21 6.85 3.52
CA TYR A 132 0.16 5.83 3.56
C TYR A 132 -0.82 5.97 2.38
N LYS A 133 -1.23 7.21 2.05
CA LYS A 133 -2.12 7.45 0.89
C LYS A 133 -1.47 6.99 -0.42
N ALA A 134 -0.22 7.33 -0.64
CA ALA A 134 0.52 6.88 -1.82
C ALA A 134 0.61 5.35 -1.89
N PHE A 135 0.86 4.69 -0.75
CA PHE A 135 0.91 3.24 -0.66
C PHE A 135 -0.44 2.60 -0.98
N PHE A 136 -1.53 3.11 -0.40
CA PHE A 136 -2.89 2.63 -0.67
C PHE A 136 -3.25 2.74 -2.17
N VAL A 137 -2.96 3.88 -2.78
CA VAL A 137 -3.20 4.14 -4.21
C VAL A 137 -2.28 3.27 -5.10
N PHE A 138 -1.02 3.07 -4.71
CA PHE A 138 -0.12 2.15 -5.39
C PHE A 138 -0.67 0.72 -5.42
N VAL A 139 -1.08 0.19 -4.27
CA VAL A 139 -1.65 -1.16 -4.19
C VAL A 139 -2.93 -1.26 -5.03
N LEU A 140 -3.81 -0.26 -5.01
CA LEU A 140 -4.99 -0.21 -5.88
C LEU A 140 -4.63 -0.33 -7.36
N TYR A 141 -3.72 0.51 -7.86
CA TYR A 141 -3.35 0.48 -9.27
C TYR A 141 -2.57 -0.78 -9.65
N ALA A 142 -1.73 -1.31 -8.75
CA ALA A 142 -1.06 -2.59 -8.95
C ALA A 142 -2.07 -3.76 -9.04
N THR A 143 -3.12 -3.75 -8.20
CA THR A 143 -4.21 -4.73 -8.25
C THR A 143 -4.99 -4.63 -9.56
N ILE A 144 -5.32 -3.42 -10.02
CA ILE A 144 -6.00 -3.22 -11.31
C ILE A 144 -5.12 -3.72 -12.46
N ALA A 145 -3.85 -3.33 -12.50
CA ALA A 145 -2.93 -3.72 -13.57
C ALA A 145 -2.68 -5.24 -13.60
N SER A 146 -2.47 -5.87 -12.44
CA SER A 146 -2.31 -7.34 -12.36
C SER A 146 -3.58 -8.10 -12.74
N THR A 147 -4.74 -7.65 -12.28
CA THR A 147 -6.03 -8.24 -12.69
C THR A 147 -6.24 -8.11 -14.21
N TYR A 148 -5.94 -6.94 -14.79
CA TYR A 148 -6.06 -6.73 -16.23
C TYR A 148 -5.08 -7.62 -17.02
N SER A 149 -3.84 -7.73 -16.55
CA SER A 149 -2.83 -8.66 -17.09
C SER A 149 -3.32 -10.12 -17.05
N THR A 150 -3.95 -10.54 -15.95
CA THR A 150 -4.55 -11.87 -15.83
C THR A 150 -5.68 -12.07 -16.83
N VAL A 151 -6.56 -11.08 -17.02
CA VAL A 151 -7.67 -11.17 -17.99
C VAL A 151 -7.12 -11.29 -19.41
N ILE A 152 -6.18 -10.43 -19.82
CA ILE A 152 -5.53 -10.50 -21.14
C ILE A 152 -4.91 -11.90 -21.36
N PHE A 153 -4.19 -12.41 -20.36
CA PHE A 153 -3.56 -13.72 -20.42
C PHE A 153 -4.57 -14.86 -20.58
N ILE A 154 -5.62 -14.89 -19.75
CA ILE A 154 -6.67 -15.92 -19.83
C ILE A 154 -7.38 -15.86 -21.18
N SER A 155 -7.75 -14.66 -21.64
CA SER A 155 -8.41 -14.49 -22.95
C SER A 155 -7.53 -14.95 -24.11
N CYS A 156 -6.22 -14.64 -24.08
CA CYS A 156 -5.25 -15.14 -25.05
C CYS A 156 -5.19 -16.68 -25.04
N VAL A 157 -5.03 -17.28 -23.85
CA VAL A 157 -4.91 -18.74 -23.67
C VAL A 157 -6.14 -19.50 -24.13
N LEU A 158 -7.35 -18.98 -23.85
CA LEU A 158 -8.61 -19.62 -24.22
C LEU A 158 -8.88 -19.60 -25.73
N GLN A 159 -8.29 -18.65 -26.46
CA GLN A 159 -8.46 -18.51 -27.91
C GLN A 159 -7.26 -19.06 -28.71
N LYS A 160 -6.19 -19.48 -28.02
CA LYS A 160 -4.98 -20.00 -28.66
C LYS A 160 -5.22 -21.41 -29.19
N ASP A 161 -4.82 -21.65 -30.43
CA ASP A 161 -4.70 -22.99 -30.97
C ASP A 161 -3.40 -23.64 -30.46
N TRP A 162 -3.55 -24.57 -29.51
CA TRP A 162 -2.44 -25.24 -28.82
C TRP A 162 -1.72 -26.28 -29.70
N GLU A 163 -2.35 -26.76 -30.78
CA GLU A 163 -1.75 -27.70 -31.72
C GLU A 163 -0.67 -27.02 -32.59
N LEU A 164 -0.80 -25.71 -32.80
CA LEU A 164 0.21 -24.90 -33.50
C LEU A 164 1.46 -24.65 -32.65
N ILE A 165 1.38 -24.79 -31.33
CA ILE A 165 2.54 -24.63 -30.43
C ILE A 165 3.29 -25.96 -30.31
N LYS A 166 4.24 -26.17 -31.24
CA LYS A 166 5.07 -27.39 -31.34
C LYS A 166 6.24 -27.46 -30.33
N GLY A 167 6.45 -26.44 -29.50
CA GLY A 167 7.60 -26.35 -28.59
C GLY A 167 7.25 -26.48 -27.10
N ASN A 168 7.85 -27.47 -26.41
CA ASN A 168 7.66 -27.66 -24.97
C ASN A 168 8.07 -26.44 -24.14
N SER A 169 9.14 -25.74 -24.53
CA SER A 169 9.62 -24.54 -23.82
C SER A 169 8.59 -23.41 -23.80
N LEU A 170 7.84 -23.21 -24.90
CA LEU A 170 6.79 -22.20 -24.97
C LEU A 170 5.59 -22.58 -24.09
N ARG A 171 5.16 -23.85 -24.13
CA ARG A 171 4.09 -24.34 -23.26
C ARG A 171 4.45 -24.15 -21.78
N ILE A 172 5.68 -24.50 -21.40
CA ILE A 172 6.20 -24.28 -20.05
C ILE A 172 6.19 -22.79 -19.70
N PHE A 173 6.61 -21.91 -20.60
CA PHE A 173 6.57 -20.45 -20.37
C PHE A 173 5.15 -19.95 -20.06
N TYR A 174 4.14 -20.35 -20.85
CA TYR A 174 2.75 -19.95 -20.61
C TYR A 174 2.25 -20.43 -19.25
N VAL A 175 2.56 -21.68 -18.87
CA VAL A 175 2.16 -22.23 -17.56
C VAL A 175 2.84 -21.48 -16.41
N LEU A 176 4.16 -21.25 -16.50
CA LEU A 176 4.91 -20.51 -15.47
C LEU A 176 4.42 -19.07 -15.34
N TYR A 177 4.20 -18.38 -16.47
CA TYR A 177 3.67 -17.02 -16.48
C TYR A 177 2.27 -16.98 -15.87
N GLY A 178 1.38 -17.91 -16.25
CA GLY A 178 0.03 -18.03 -15.74
C GLY A 178 -0.01 -18.23 -14.22
N MET A 179 0.80 -19.14 -13.69
CA MET A 179 0.93 -19.34 -12.25
C MET A 179 1.44 -18.08 -11.54
N MET A 180 2.46 -17.43 -12.10
CA MET A 180 3.04 -16.21 -11.53
C MET A 180 2.02 -15.06 -11.50
N VAL A 181 1.34 -14.77 -12.62
CA VAL A 181 0.39 -13.65 -12.70
C VAL A 181 -0.84 -13.90 -11.83
N MET A 182 -1.35 -15.13 -11.78
CA MET A 182 -2.47 -15.50 -10.90
C MET A 182 -2.10 -15.35 -9.42
N ALA A 183 -0.94 -15.86 -9.00
CA ALA A 183 -0.46 -15.74 -7.63
C ALA A 183 -0.25 -14.28 -7.23
N LEU A 184 0.31 -13.46 -8.13
CA LEU A 184 0.48 -12.03 -7.91
C LEU A 184 -0.87 -11.31 -7.76
N THR A 185 -1.82 -11.57 -8.66
CA THR A 185 -3.15 -10.95 -8.64
C THR A 185 -3.90 -11.29 -7.35
N VAL A 186 -3.89 -12.57 -6.93
CA VAL A 186 -4.51 -12.99 -5.65
C VAL A 186 -3.85 -12.29 -4.47
N THR A 187 -2.51 -12.25 -4.44
CA THR A 187 -1.75 -11.58 -3.36
C THR A 187 -2.11 -10.10 -3.26
N LEU A 188 -2.17 -9.39 -4.39
CA LEU A 188 -2.49 -7.96 -4.45
C LEU A 188 -3.96 -7.68 -4.11
N LEU A 189 -4.90 -8.54 -4.52
CA LEU A 189 -6.30 -8.47 -4.12
C LEU A 189 -6.46 -8.62 -2.61
N THR A 190 -5.81 -9.62 -2.00
CA THR A 190 -5.83 -9.82 -0.54
C THR A 190 -5.22 -8.64 0.19
N LEU A 191 -4.06 -8.14 -0.26
CA LEU A 191 -3.40 -6.98 0.33
C LEU A 191 -4.26 -5.72 0.22
N PHE A 192 -4.88 -5.48 -0.95
CA PHE A 192 -5.76 -4.34 -1.14
C PHE A 192 -6.99 -4.41 -0.23
N GLY A 193 -7.66 -5.57 -0.18
CA GLY A 193 -8.81 -5.80 0.69
C GLY A 193 -8.46 -5.61 2.18
N TRP A 194 -7.28 -6.06 2.60
CA TRP A 194 -6.77 -5.82 3.95
C TRP A 194 -6.64 -4.33 4.26
N HIS A 195 -6.01 -3.56 3.37
CA HIS A 195 -5.86 -2.12 3.59
C HIS A 195 -7.18 -1.34 3.49
N VAL A 196 -8.14 -1.79 2.68
CA VAL A 196 -9.51 -1.26 2.70
C VAL A 196 -10.13 -1.46 4.08
N TYR A 197 -10.03 -2.65 4.66
CA TYR A 197 -10.51 -2.92 6.03
C TYR A 197 -9.86 -2.00 7.06
N LEU A 198 -8.53 -1.83 7.00
CA LEU A 198 -7.78 -0.95 7.91
C LEU A 198 -8.23 0.52 7.80
N VAL A 199 -8.40 1.03 6.57
CA VAL A 199 -8.87 2.41 6.32
C VAL A 199 -10.28 2.59 6.86
N LEU A 200 -11.19 1.64 6.63
CA LEU A 200 -12.57 1.70 7.11
C LEU A 200 -12.66 1.77 8.64
N HIS A 201 -11.70 1.20 9.36
CA HIS A 201 -11.66 1.19 10.82
C HIS A 201 -10.62 2.15 11.42
N ASN A 202 -9.97 2.98 10.59
CA ASN A 202 -8.89 3.92 10.96
C ASN A 202 -7.84 3.29 11.89
N MET A 203 -7.36 2.12 11.52
CA MET A 203 -6.31 1.39 12.23
C MET A 203 -5.11 1.18 11.30
N THR A 204 -3.92 1.11 11.88
CA THR A 204 -2.74 0.57 11.21
C THR A 204 -2.67 -0.95 11.39
N THR A 205 -1.83 -1.62 10.62
CA THR A 205 -1.55 -3.06 10.80
C THR A 205 -1.07 -3.35 12.24
N ILE A 206 -0.23 -2.49 12.82
CA ILE A 206 0.24 -2.64 14.22
C ILE A 206 -0.95 -2.51 15.19
N GLU A 207 -1.78 -1.49 15.00
CA GLU A 207 -2.94 -1.23 15.87
C GLU A 207 -4.00 -2.31 15.76
N TYR A 208 -4.13 -3.00 14.62
CA TYR A 208 -4.97 -4.18 14.50
C TYR A 208 -4.54 -5.29 15.47
N TYR A 209 -3.25 -5.63 15.51
CA TYR A 209 -2.75 -6.66 16.42
C TYR A 209 -2.81 -6.21 17.89
N GLU A 210 -2.46 -4.96 18.19
CA GLU A 210 -2.61 -4.39 19.53
C GLU A 210 -4.09 -4.39 19.97
N GLY A 211 -4.99 -4.05 19.04
CA GLY A 211 -6.43 -4.02 19.25
C GLY A 211 -7.04 -5.40 19.46
N ASN A 212 -6.58 -6.43 18.76
CA ASN A 212 -7.01 -7.81 18.99
C ASN A 212 -6.66 -8.28 20.41
N ARG A 213 -5.46 -7.94 20.90
CA ARG A 213 -5.05 -8.20 22.27
C ARG A 213 -5.90 -7.42 23.27
N ALA A 214 -6.15 -6.14 23.02
CA ALA A 214 -7.00 -5.30 23.87
C ALA A 214 -8.44 -5.83 23.94
N LYS A 215 -9.00 -6.26 22.81
CA LYS A 215 -10.32 -6.89 22.73
C LYS A 215 -10.40 -8.16 23.56
N TRP A 216 -9.39 -9.04 23.44
CA TRP A 216 -9.33 -10.27 24.23
C TRP A 216 -9.28 -9.99 25.75
N LEU A 217 -8.49 -9.00 26.18
CA LEU A 217 -8.42 -8.57 27.58
C LEU A 217 -9.75 -8.00 28.06
N ALA A 218 -10.38 -7.12 27.28
CA ALA A 218 -11.68 -6.54 27.62
C ALA A 218 -12.75 -7.61 27.78
N MET A 219 -12.81 -8.59 26.88
CA MET A 219 -13.75 -9.71 26.97
C MET A 219 -13.58 -10.50 28.27
N LYS A 220 -12.34 -10.72 28.72
CA LYS A 220 -12.06 -11.40 30.01
C LYS A 220 -12.52 -10.59 31.22
N SER A 221 -12.50 -9.26 31.14
CA SER A 221 -12.98 -8.37 32.19
C SER A 221 -14.48 -8.02 32.05
N GLY A 222 -15.24 -8.69 31.18
CA GLY A 222 -16.65 -8.38 30.93
C GLY A 222 -16.90 -7.02 30.28
N GLN A 223 -15.87 -6.42 29.68
CA GLN A 223 -15.94 -5.13 29.01
C GLN A 223 -15.96 -5.30 27.49
N SER A 224 -16.49 -4.31 26.78
CA SER A 224 -16.39 -4.24 25.33
C SER A 224 -15.22 -3.34 24.92
N TYR A 225 -14.52 -3.73 23.84
CA TYR A 225 -13.43 -2.94 23.27
C TYR A 225 -13.89 -2.26 21.99
N ARG A 226 -13.65 -0.95 21.90
CA ARG A 226 -13.82 -0.17 20.68
C ARG A 226 -12.53 0.56 20.37
N HIS A 227 -12.07 0.45 19.12
CA HIS A 227 -10.84 1.10 18.70
C HIS A 227 -10.98 2.64 18.79
N PRO A 228 -10.09 3.35 19.51
CA PRO A 228 -10.30 4.75 19.90
C PRO A 228 -10.30 5.73 18.72
N PHE A 229 -9.60 5.39 17.64
CA PHE A 229 -9.51 6.21 16.43
C PHE A 229 -10.60 5.90 15.39
N ASN A 230 -11.45 4.88 15.63
CA ASN A 230 -12.53 4.56 14.71
C ASN A 230 -13.73 5.49 14.96
N ILE A 231 -13.83 6.57 14.19
CA ILE A 231 -14.86 7.63 14.33
C ILE A 231 -15.93 7.57 13.23
N GLY A 232 -16.08 6.42 12.57
CA GLY A 232 -17.04 6.17 11.49
C GLY A 232 -16.40 6.13 10.10
N ALA A 233 -16.88 5.24 9.23
CA ALA A 233 -16.23 4.88 7.97
C ALA A 233 -15.92 6.09 7.06
N TYR A 234 -16.87 7.00 6.86
CA TYR A 234 -16.66 8.19 6.03
C TYR A 234 -15.58 9.13 6.60
N LYS A 235 -15.63 9.42 7.90
CA LYS A 235 -14.61 10.24 8.58
C LYS A 235 -13.24 9.54 8.53
N ASN A 236 -13.21 8.23 8.74
CA ASN A 236 -11.99 7.44 8.67
C ASN A 236 -11.33 7.49 7.27
N ILE A 237 -12.12 7.32 6.20
CA ILE A 237 -11.64 7.41 4.82
C ILE A 237 -11.11 8.82 4.51
N THR A 238 -11.86 9.86 4.87
CA THR A 238 -11.48 11.25 4.57
C THR A 238 -10.23 11.71 5.34
N LEU A 239 -9.95 11.14 6.52
CA LEU A 239 -8.67 11.35 7.23
C LEU A 239 -7.46 10.81 6.45
N ILE A 240 -7.65 9.79 5.60
CA ILE A 240 -6.58 9.19 4.78
C ILE A 240 -6.53 9.82 3.39
N LEU A 241 -7.66 9.81 2.68
CA LEU A 241 -7.72 10.18 1.26
C LEU A 241 -8.01 11.66 1.02
N GLY A 242 -8.48 12.38 2.03
CA GLY A 242 -8.90 13.78 1.98
C GLY A 242 -10.41 13.94 1.79
N THR A 243 -10.91 15.16 2.00
CA THR A 243 -12.33 15.50 1.84
C THR A 243 -12.76 15.60 0.37
N ASN A 244 -11.83 15.96 -0.52
CA ASN A 244 -12.09 16.05 -1.95
C ASN A 244 -11.91 14.68 -2.63
N MET A 245 -13.03 14.04 -2.99
CA MET A 245 -13.07 12.72 -3.63
C MET A 245 -12.34 12.67 -4.98
N LEU A 246 -12.31 13.77 -5.75
CA LEU A 246 -11.62 13.82 -7.04
C LEU A 246 -10.11 13.64 -6.89
N LYS A 247 -9.56 13.92 -5.70
CA LYS A 247 -8.13 13.79 -5.40
C LYS A 247 -7.79 12.47 -4.71
N TRP A 248 -8.75 11.56 -4.49
CA TRP A 248 -8.50 10.32 -3.76
C TRP A 248 -7.47 9.43 -4.45
N LEU A 249 -7.55 9.34 -5.78
CA LEU A 249 -6.68 8.51 -6.61
C LEU A 249 -5.33 9.19 -6.95
N CYS A 250 -5.13 10.44 -6.51
CA CYS A 250 -3.86 11.14 -6.71
C CYS A 250 -2.93 10.88 -5.50
N PRO A 251 -1.81 10.16 -5.67
CA PRO A 251 -0.97 9.73 -4.54
C PRO A 251 -0.26 10.90 -3.84
N THR A 252 -0.08 12.03 -4.53
CA THR A 252 0.61 13.23 -4.01
C THR A 252 -0.35 14.26 -3.38
N ALA A 253 -1.66 14.07 -3.50
CA ALA A 253 -2.65 14.99 -2.95
C ALA A 253 -2.82 14.78 -1.44
N VAL A 254 -1.89 15.33 -0.66
CA VAL A 254 -1.81 15.17 0.81
C VAL A 254 -1.98 16.48 1.59
N SER A 255 -2.50 17.54 0.95
CA SER A 255 -2.66 18.86 1.57
C SER A 255 -3.63 18.90 2.74
N HIS A 256 -4.45 17.86 2.93
CA HIS A 256 -5.36 17.72 4.06
C HIS A 256 -4.67 17.18 5.32
N LEU A 257 -3.46 16.63 5.20
CA LEU A 257 -2.70 16.12 6.34
C LEU A 257 -2.20 17.29 7.21
N LYS A 258 -2.18 17.07 8.52
CA LYS A 258 -1.63 18.01 9.51
C LYS A 258 -0.22 17.55 9.92
N ASP A 259 0.18 17.79 11.17
CA ASP A 259 1.49 17.41 11.71
C ASP A 259 1.69 15.90 11.93
N GLY A 260 0.60 15.13 12.02
CA GLY A 260 0.66 13.69 12.32
C GLY A 260 0.99 13.36 13.79
N VAL A 261 0.91 14.34 14.69
CA VAL A 261 1.11 14.13 16.14
C VAL A 261 -0.19 14.13 16.94
N SER A 262 -1.30 14.57 16.33
CA SER A 262 -2.64 14.53 16.91
C SER A 262 -3.63 13.83 15.97
N PHE A 263 -4.56 13.06 16.55
CA PHE A 263 -5.57 12.32 15.80
C PHE A 263 -6.91 12.41 16.51
N PRO A 264 -8.02 12.64 15.77
CA PRO A 264 -9.34 12.67 16.38
C PRO A 264 -9.71 11.29 16.93
N THR A 265 -10.38 11.30 18.07
CA THR A 265 -10.83 10.13 18.80
C THR A 265 -12.34 10.16 19.01
N LEU A 266 -12.90 9.05 19.48
CA LEU A 266 -14.31 8.98 19.87
C LEU A 266 -14.68 9.94 21.00
N ARG A 267 -13.74 10.30 21.89
CA ARG A 267 -13.97 11.22 23.01
C ARG A 267 -14.12 12.68 22.58
N ASP A 268 -13.64 13.03 21.39
CA ASP A 268 -13.75 14.40 20.88
C ASP A 268 -15.12 14.69 20.27
N ASN A 269 -16.00 13.66 20.14
CA ASN A 269 -17.36 13.79 19.61
C ASN A 269 -18.44 13.47 20.67
N SER A 270 -18.05 13.30 21.93
CA SER A 270 -18.96 13.02 23.06
C SER A 270 -19.22 14.26 23.89
#